data_AF-A0A958MUS5-F1
#
_entry.id   AF-A0A958MUS5-F1
#
_cell.length_a   1.000
_cell.length_b   1.000
_cell.length_c   1.000
_cell.angle_alpha   90.00
_cell.angle_beta   90.00
_cell.angle_gamma   90.00
#
_symmetry.space_group_name_H-M   'P 1'
#
loop_
_entity.id
_entity.type
_entity.pdbx_description
1 polymer ?
#
loop_
_entity_poly.entity_id
_entity_poly.type
_entity_poly.pdbx_seq_one_letter_code
_entity_poly.pdbx_strand_id
1 'polypeptide(L)'
;LLNRNLARLLLPLVDEIYCVSEDDRSEILHLMPKAKVFSAGDTRYDQVLHRLSQRKPLNDHLRPQYPTKTLVAGSTWPEDEKVLLPAMAPFLREQRLNLILAPHEPTKEHLNALRSQLKSLDLPYSLYSDGQSNPAGHVLIIDQVGLLADLYSWGRLAFVGGSFRGSVHSVMEPLGSGAVTLVGPYHENNREALEFKHKELNHNLHMVQSCRDQKEIEEALAAAENDGDGISTWSQLIIAQVHKKSGASHAFVTAFITKTQLAPD
;
A
#
# COMPACT_ATOMS: atom_id res chain seq x y z
N LEU A 1 5.46 -4.70 -21.49
CA LEU A 1 5.31 -4.80 -22.95
C LEU A 1 5.94 -6.11 -23.42
N LEU A 2 5.13 -7.17 -23.64
CA LEU A 2 5.59 -8.29 -24.45
C LEU A 2 6.03 -7.73 -25.80
N ASN A 3 7.16 -8.21 -26.33
CA ASN A 3 7.57 -7.91 -27.71
C ASN A 3 6.37 -8.22 -28.64
N ARG A 4 5.91 -7.24 -29.44
CA ARG A 4 4.71 -7.38 -30.30
C ARG A 4 4.75 -8.64 -31.17
N ASN A 5 5.94 -9.07 -31.55
CA ASN A 5 6.14 -10.30 -32.32
C ASN A 5 5.88 -11.56 -31.48
N LEU A 6 6.31 -11.57 -30.22
CA LEU A 6 6.06 -12.69 -29.30
C LEU A 6 4.58 -12.79 -28.92
N ALA A 7 3.91 -11.66 -28.69
CA ALA A 7 2.47 -11.62 -28.42
C ALA A 7 1.66 -12.21 -29.59
N ARG A 8 2.00 -11.85 -30.83
CA ARG A 8 1.37 -12.42 -32.03
C ARG A 8 1.63 -13.91 -32.24
N LEU A 9 2.74 -14.44 -31.72
CA LEU A 9 3.08 -15.87 -31.81
C LEU A 9 2.37 -16.70 -30.73
N LEU A 10 2.34 -16.21 -29.49
CA LEU A 10 1.87 -16.99 -28.34
C LEU A 10 0.38 -16.83 -28.07
N LEU A 11 -0.16 -15.62 -28.20
CA LEU A 11 -1.56 -15.37 -27.84
C LEU A 11 -2.59 -16.10 -28.72
N PRO A 12 -2.33 -16.44 -30.01
CA PRO A 12 -3.25 -17.31 -30.76
C PRO A 12 -3.38 -18.73 -30.21
N LEU A 13 -2.45 -19.17 -29.34
CA LEU A 13 -2.52 -20.46 -28.65
C LEU A 13 -3.39 -20.41 -27.38
N VAL A 14 -3.92 -19.23 -27.05
CA VAL A 14 -4.75 -19.00 -25.87
C VAL A 14 -6.20 -18.93 -26.30
N ASP A 15 -7.06 -19.80 -25.74
CA ASP A 15 -8.49 -19.83 -26.09
C ASP A 15 -9.23 -18.56 -25.68
N GLU A 16 -8.90 -18.03 -24.50
CA GLU A 16 -9.56 -16.88 -23.87
C GLU A 16 -8.56 -16.08 -23.03
N ILE A 17 -8.67 -14.75 -23.09
CA ILE A 17 -7.82 -13.83 -22.33
C ILE A 17 -8.71 -13.04 -21.38
N TYR A 18 -8.40 -13.10 -20.09
CA TYR A 18 -9.10 -12.35 -19.04
C TYR A 18 -8.19 -11.22 -18.56
N CYS A 19 -8.57 -9.99 -18.91
CA CYS A 19 -7.84 -8.76 -18.63
C CYS A 19 -8.23 -8.17 -17.28
N VAL A 20 -7.31 -7.37 -16.72
CA VAL A 20 -7.56 -6.62 -15.49
C VAL A 20 -8.53 -5.46 -15.73
N SER A 21 -8.42 -4.75 -16.85
CA SER A 21 -9.27 -3.61 -17.19
C SER A 21 -9.87 -3.69 -18.60
N GLU A 22 -10.84 -2.81 -18.86
CA GLU A 22 -11.41 -2.63 -20.19
C GLU A 22 -10.41 -2.01 -21.19
N ASP A 23 -9.49 -1.18 -20.70
CA ASP A 23 -8.41 -0.62 -21.51
C ASP A 23 -7.45 -1.73 -21.97
N ASP A 24 -7.04 -2.62 -21.06
CA ASP A 24 -6.21 -3.79 -21.38
C ASP A 24 -6.94 -4.67 -22.42
N ARG A 25 -8.24 -4.89 -22.26
CA ARG A 25 -9.06 -5.62 -23.23
C ARG A 25 -9.07 -4.94 -24.60
N SER A 26 -9.22 -3.63 -24.64
CA SER A 26 -9.24 -2.84 -25.88
C SER A 26 -7.89 -2.90 -26.61
N GLU A 27 -6.78 -2.80 -25.89
CA GLU A 27 -5.43 -2.94 -26.46
C GLU A 27 -5.21 -4.33 -27.07
N ILE A 28 -5.62 -5.39 -26.38
CA ILE A 28 -5.48 -6.75 -26.89
C ILE A 28 -6.36 -6.97 -28.12
N LEU A 29 -7.61 -6.49 -28.12
CA LEU A 29 -8.49 -6.59 -29.28
C LEU A 29 -7.97 -5.80 -30.48
N HIS A 30 -7.29 -4.66 -30.27
CA HIS A 30 -6.62 -3.94 -31.34
C HIS A 30 -5.50 -4.77 -31.99
N LEU A 31 -4.74 -5.53 -31.18
CA LEU A 31 -3.69 -6.41 -31.67
C LEU A 31 -4.22 -7.72 -32.26
N MET A 32 -5.35 -8.21 -31.75
CA MET A 32 -5.97 -9.50 -32.08
C MET A 32 -7.50 -9.39 -32.14
N PRO A 33 -8.07 -8.86 -33.25
CA PRO A 33 -9.51 -8.57 -33.34
C PRO A 33 -10.44 -9.79 -33.23
N LYS A 34 -9.90 -11.00 -33.39
CA LYS A 34 -10.66 -12.26 -33.32
C LYS A 34 -10.48 -13.02 -32.00
N ALA A 35 -9.65 -12.53 -31.08
CA ALA A 35 -9.44 -13.18 -29.79
C ALA A 35 -10.68 -13.04 -28.90
N LYS A 36 -10.95 -14.06 -28.08
CA LYS A 36 -11.96 -13.97 -27.02
C LYS A 36 -11.35 -13.28 -25.81
N VAL A 37 -11.64 -12.00 -25.64
CA VAL A 37 -11.05 -11.18 -24.58
C VAL A 37 -12.15 -10.63 -23.68
N PHE A 38 -12.00 -10.81 -22.37
CA PHE A 38 -12.93 -10.39 -21.33
C PHE A 38 -12.23 -9.49 -20.33
N SER A 39 -12.98 -8.57 -19.70
CA SER A 39 -12.51 -7.80 -18.56
C SER A 39 -13.03 -8.46 -17.29
N ALA A 40 -12.12 -8.91 -16.41
CA ALA A 40 -12.44 -9.71 -15.23
C ALA A 40 -12.10 -9.01 -13.91
N GLY A 41 -11.36 -7.90 -13.95
CA GLY A 41 -10.84 -7.24 -12.76
C GLY A 41 -9.49 -7.81 -12.29
N ASP A 42 -8.97 -7.26 -11.20
CA ASP A 42 -7.66 -7.63 -10.67
C ASP A 42 -7.76 -8.60 -9.49
N THR A 43 -7.31 -9.84 -9.68
CA THR A 43 -7.26 -10.86 -8.63
C THR A 43 -6.37 -10.49 -7.44
N ARG A 44 -5.46 -9.51 -7.57
CA ARG A 44 -4.64 -9.03 -6.45
C ARG A 44 -5.49 -8.42 -5.34
N TYR A 45 -6.66 -7.83 -5.65
CA TYR A 45 -7.58 -7.35 -4.61
C TYR A 45 -8.15 -8.51 -3.79
N ASP A 46 -8.56 -9.60 -4.45
CA ASP A 46 -9.02 -10.82 -3.77
C ASP A 46 -7.92 -11.40 -2.87
N GLN A 47 -6.69 -11.47 -3.39
CA GLN A 47 -5.53 -11.96 -2.64
C GLN A 47 -5.24 -11.11 -1.40
N VAL A 48 -5.26 -9.78 -1.53
CA VAL A 48 -5.02 -8.86 -0.41
C VAL A 48 -6.11 -9.01 0.65
N LEU A 49 -7.39 -9.01 0.25
CA LEU A 49 -8.49 -9.18 1.21
C LEU A 49 -8.43 -10.55 1.90
N HIS A 50 -8.10 -11.60 1.17
CA HIS A 50 -7.88 -12.93 1.75
C HIS A 50 -6.73 -12.90 2.77
N ARG A 51 -5.58 -12.31 2.43
CA ARG A 51 -4.44 -12.15 3.35
C ARG A 51 -4.84 -11.39 4.61
N LEU A 52 -5.59 -10.30 4.48
CA LEU A 52 -6.05 -9.51 5.62
C LEU A 52 -7.08 -10.23 6.49
N SER A 53 -7.83 -11.19 5.93
CA SER A 53 -8.72 -12.08 6.71
C SER A 53 -7.95 -13.15 7.51
N GLN A 54 -6.74 -13.49 7.07
CA GLN A 54 -5.86 -14.51 7.67
C GLN A 54 -4.66 -13.88 8.39
N ARG A 55 -4.83 -12.67 8.92
CA ARG A 55 -3.76 -11.93 9.60
C ARG A 55 -3.14 -12.76 10.72
N LYS A 56 -1.82 -12.70 10.81
CA LYS A 56 -1.11 -13.30 11.94
C LYS A 56 -1.22 -12.37 13.14
N PRO A 57 -1.41 -12.91 14.36
CA PRO A 57 -1.40 -12.07 15.55
C PRO A 57 -0.03 -11.41 15.68
N LEU A 58 -0.04 -10.09 15.81
CA LEU A 58 1.14 -9.32 16.18
C LEU A 58 1.22 -9.24 17.71
N ASN A 59 2.41 -8.95 18.25
CA ASN A 59 2.55 -8.69 19.67
C ASN A 59 1.97 -7.30 19.99
N ASP A 60 0.69 -7.25 20.36
CA ASP A 60 -0.04 -6.01 20.63
C ASP A 60 0.57 -5.16 21.74
N HIS A 61 1.39 -5.74 22.64
CA HIS A 61 2.13 -4.96 23.63
C HIS A 61 3.19 -4.02 23.02
N LEU A 62 3.65 -4.31 21.80
CA LEU A 62 4.58 -3.47 21.04
C LEU A 62 3.85 -2.36 20.29
N ARG A 63 2.52 -2.45 20.15
CA ARG A 63 1.75 -1.43 19.45
C ARG A 63 1.92 -0.10 20.18
N PRO A 64 2.30 0.98 19.47
CA PRO A 64 2.35 2.30 20.07
C PRO A 64 1.01 2.68 20.70
N GLN A 65 1.00 2.94 22.01
CA GLN A 65 -0.24 3.18 22.77
C GLN A 65 -0.70 4.65 22.70
N TYR A 66 0.21 5.55 22.36
CA TYR A 66 -0.01 6.99 22.31
C TYR A 66 0.88 7.58 21.23
N PRO A 67 0.38 8.46 20.35
CA PRO A 67 -1.00 8.92 20.14
C PRO A 67 -1.90 7.98 19.32
N THR A 68 -3.21 8.29 19.27
CA THR A 68 -4.27 7.46 18.66
C THR A 68 -4.10 7.25 17.14
N LYS A 69 -3.40 8.14 16.44
CA LYS A 69 -3.12 8.05 15.00
C LYS A 69 -1.70 7.51 14.79
N THR A 70 -1.63 6.34 14.18
CA THR A 70 -0.37 5.69 13.79
C THR A 70 -0.21 5.73 12.28
N LEU A 71 0.95 6.20 11.84
CA LEU A 71 1.44 6.04 10.48
C LEU A 71 2.34 4.82 10.40
N VAL A 72 2.02 3.92 9.47
CA VAL A 72 2.87 2.76 9.13
C VAL A 72 3.61 3.08 7.82
N ALA A 73 4.89 3.38 7.93
CA ALA A 73 5.77 3.59 6.80
C ALA A 73 6.36 2.25 6.38
N GLY A 74 5.82 1.68 5.30
CA GLY A 74 6.11 0.33 4.85
C GLY A 74 7.00 0.28 3.62
N SER A 75 7.95 -0.66 3.63
CA SER A 75 8.89 -0.89 2.52
C SER A 75 9.69 0.36 2.15
N THR A 76 10.10 1.15 3.15
CA THR A 76 10.89 2.38 2.92
C THR A 76 12.31 2.09 2.46
N TRP A 77 12.84 3.01 1.67
CA TRP A 77 14.24 3.08 1.30
C TRP A 77 14.88 4.34 1.89
N PRO A 78 16.23 4.43 1.94
CA PRO A 78 16.92 5.61 2.42
C PRO A 78 16.48 6.92 1.74
N GLU A 79 16.11 6.88 0.46
CA GLU A 79 15.60 8.04 -0.28
C GLU A 79 14.22 8.49 0.24
N ASP A 80 13.36 7.56 0.62
CA ASP A 80 12.06 7.89 1.23
C ASP A 80 12.27 8.46 2.63
N GLU A 81 13.12 7.82 3.43
CA GLU A 81 13.40 8.18 4.84
C GLU A 81 14.01 9.58 4.97
N LYS A 82 14.83 9.99 4.01
CA LYS A 82 15.40 11.35 3.92
C LYS A 82 14.36 12.46 3.83
N VAL A 83 13.16 12.16 3.32
CA VAL A 83 12.07 13.14 3.18
C VAL A 83 11.02 12.92 4.27
N LEU A 84 10.66 11.65 4.52
CA LEU A 84 9.62 11.27 5.46
C LEU A 84 10.00 11.59 6.91
N LEU A 85 11.22 11.25 7.36
CA LEU A 85 11.58 11.44 8.76
C LEU A 85 11.64 12.92 9.18
N PRO A 86 12.21 13.84 8.39
CA PRO A 86 12.09 15.26 8.66
C PRO A 86 10.64 15.75 8.72
N ALA A 87 9.77 15.31 7.80
CA ALA A 87 8.35 15.67 7.78
C ALA A 87 7.62 15.17 9.04
N MET A 88 7.95 13.97 9.51
CA MET A 88 7.35 13.37 10.70
C MET A 88 7.86 13.98 12.01
N ALA A 89 9.08 14.55 12.03
CA ALA A 89 9.77 14.93 13.26
C ALA A 89 8.97 15.90 14.15
N PRO A 90 8.35 16.99 13.64
CA PRO A 90 7.53 17.87 14.48
C PRO A 90 6.39 17.12 15.17
N PHE A 91 5.66 16.30 14.41
CA PHE A 91 4.53 15.51 14.93
C PHE A 91 4.95 14.46 15.96
N LEU A 92 6.13 13.86 15.80
CA LEU A 92 6.64 12.87 16.73
C LEU A 92 7.11 13.50 18.05
N ARG A 93 7.82 14.64 17.99
CA ARG A 93 8.29 15.36 19.19
C ARG A 93 7.13 15.91 20.02
N GLU A 94 6.09 16.40 19.35
CA GLU A 94 4.85 16.84 20.01
C GLU A 94 3.93 15.67 20.40
N GLN A 95 4.35 14.42 20.13
CA GLN A 95 3.60 13.19 20.41
C GLN A 95 2.19 13.22 19.83
N ARG A 96 2.05 13.84 18.66
CA ARG A 96 0.82 14.02 17.89
C ARG A 96 0.52 12.85 16.95
N LEU A 97 1.58 12.22 16.42
CA LEU A 97 1.51 10.98 15.65
C LEU A 97 2.45 9.89 16.19
N ASN A 98 2.11 8.63 15.90
CA ASN A 98 2.99 7.49 16.05
C ASN A 98 3.60 7.11 14.70
N LEU A 99 4.86 6.67 14.71
CA LEU A 99 5.52 6.13 13.52
C LEU A 99 5.98 4.70 13.76
N ILE A 100 5.49 3.81 12.91
CA ILE A 100 6.05 2.48 12.70
C ILE A 100 6.80 2.52 11.38
N LEU A 101 8.10 2.25 11.41
CA LEU A 101 8.97 2.32 10.25
C LEU A 101 9.50 0.94 9.89
N ALA A 102 9.04 0.41 8.77
CA ALA A 102 9.43 -0.88 8.23
C ALA A 102 10.26 -0.69 6.95
N PRO A 103 11.60 -0.61 7.05
CA PRO A 103 12.46 -0.54 5.88
C PRO A 103 12.30 -1.77 4.98
N HIS A 104 12.47 -1.58 3.67
CA HIS A 104 12.37 -2.68 2.70
C HIS A 104 13.41 -3.78 2.96
N GLU A 105 14.63 -3.36 3.32
CA GLU A 105 15.75 -4.23 3.64
C GLU A 105 16.34 -3.83 4.99
N PRO A 106 16.00 -4.51 6.10
CA PRO A 106 16.53 -4.21 7.44
C PRO A 106 17.96 -4.76 7.62
N THR A 107 18.87 -4.42 6.71
CA THR A 107 20.29 -4.76 6.86
C THR A 107 20.91 -3.98 8.01
N LYS A 108 22.04 -4.46 8.56
CA LYS A 108 22.72 -3.77 9.66
C LYS A 108 23.15 -2.36 9.24
N GLU A 109 23.61 -2.21 8.00
CA GLU A 109 24.04 -0.96 7.41
C GLU A 109 22.87 0.03 7.32
N HIS A 110 21.73 -0.42 6.79
CA HIS A 110 20.54 0.41 6.67
C HIS A 110 20.00 0.83 8.05
N LEU A 111 19.88 -0.12 8.99
CA LEU A 111 19.44 0.17 10.35
C LEU A 111 20.38 1.15 11.06
N ASN A 112 21.70 1.04 10.89
CA ASN A 112 22.65 1.99 11.47
C ASN A 112 22.51 3.40 10.88
N ALA A 113 22.31 3.51 9.57
CA ALA A 113 22.05 4.79 8.91
C ALA A 113 20.76 5.42 9.43
N LEU A 114 19.70 4.63 9.53
CA LEU A 114 18.41 5.04 10.04
C LEU A 114 18.49 5.53 11.49
N ARG A 115 19.16 4.78 12.37
CA ARG A 115 19.42 5.19 13.77
C ARG A 115 20.18 6.51 13.86
N SER A 116 21.17 6.70 12.99
CA SER A 116 21.96 7.93 12.94
C SER A 116 21.11 9.12 12.50
N GLN A 117 20.22 8.92 11.52
CA GLN A 117 19.29 9.93 11.05
C GLN A 117 18.28 10.30 12.15
N LEU A 118 17.66 9.32 12.80
CA LEU A 118 16.73 9.56 13.92
C LEU A 118 17.41 10.33 15.06
N LYS A 119 18.65 9.96 15.41
CA LYS A 119 19.45 10.71 16.41
C LYS A 119 19.71 12.15 15.98
N SER A 120 20.02 12.40 14.70
CA SER A 120 20.24 13.77 14.21
C SER A 120 18.97 14.63 14.24
N LEU A 121 17.80 13.98 14.20
CA LEU A 121 16.49 14.60 14.34
C LEU A 121 16.01 14.60 15.79
N ASP A 122 16.82 14.21 16.78
CA ASP A 122 16.39 14.11 18.18
C ASP A 122 15.09 13.29 18.36
N LEU A 123 14.98 12.21 17.59
CA LEU A 123 13.85 11.28 17.65
C LEU A 123 14.30 9.99 18.35
N PRO A 124 13.69 9.64 19.49
CA PRO A 124 13.97 8.37 20.13
C PRO A 124 13.34 7.22 19.31
N TYR A 125 13.86 6.01 19.48
CA TYR A 125 13.38 4.85 18.76
C TYR A 125 13.50 3.56 19.58
N SER A 126 12.76 2.55 19.15
CA SER A 126 12.80 1.17 19.68
C SER A 126 12.84 0.19 18.52
N LEU A 127 13.44 -1.00 18.71
CA LEU A 127 13.37 -2.06 17.71
C LEU A 127 12.22 -3.02 18.03
N TYR A 128 11.59 -3.55 16.99
CA TYR A 128 10.57 -4.59 17.14
C TYR A 128 11.14 -5.84 17.80
N SER A 129 12.37 -6.24 17.43
CA SER A 129 13.05 -7.41 17.99
C SER A 129 13.37 -7.32 19.48
N ASP A 130 13.43 -6.11 20.07
CA ASP A 130 13.71 -5.93 21.50
C ASP A 130 12.55 -6.45 22.37
N GLY A 131 11.34 -6.58 21.80
CA GLY A 131 10.18 -7.15 22.47
C GLY A 131 9.64 -6.31 23.63
N GLN A 132 10.12 -5.08 23.81
CA GLN A 132 9.68 -4.16 24.85
C GLN A 132 8.56 -3.24 24.35
N SER A 133 7.67 -2.81 25.24
CA SER A 133 6.63 -1.82 24.90
C SER A 133 7.26 -0.56 24.31
N ASN A 134 6.71 -0.05 23.20
CA ASN A 134 7.22 1.16 22.56
C ASN A 134 6.75 2.42 23.34
N PRO A 135 7.65 3.23 23.93
CA PRO A 135 7.27 4.44 24.64
C PRO A 135 6.65 5.49 23.71
N ALA A 136 5.87 6.42 24.27
CA ALA A 136 5.31 7.54 23.52
C ALA A 136 6.41 8.38 22.86
N GLY A 137 6.19 8.78 21.60
CA GLY A 137 7.16 9.56 20.83
C GLY A 137 8.34 8.75 20.27
N HIS A 138 8.47 7.46 20.59
CA HIS A 138 9.47 6.60 19.96
C HIS A 138 9.01 6.13 18.59
N VAL A 139 9.92 6.19 17.62
CA VAL A 139 9.77 5.50 16.33
C VAL A 139 9.98 4.01 16.56
N LEU A 140 8.97 3.20 16.25
CA LEU A 140 9.10 1.74 16.27
C LEU A 140 9.70 1.27 14.94
N ILE A 141 10.96 0.84 14.95
CA ILE A 141 11.65 0.30 13.78
C ILE A 141 11.37 -1.21 13.68
N ILE A 142 10.86 -1.64 12.53
CA ILE A 142 10.62 -3.04 12.23
C ILE A 142 11.85 -3.62 11.56
N ASP A 143 12.69 -4.30 12.33
CA ASP A 143 13.96 -4.89 11.90
C ASP A 143 13.82 -6.35 11.42
N GLN A 144 12.61 -6.75 11.03
CA GLN A 144 12.27 -8.09 10.56
C GLN A 144 11.37 -8.05 9.33
N VAL A 145 11.51 -9.04 8.44
CA VAL A 145 10.71 -9.17 7.23
C VAL A 145 9.42 -9.98 7.46
N GLY A 146 8.40 -9.75 6.63
CA GLY A 146 7.19 -10.58 6.60
C GLY A 146 6.04 -10.14 7.51
N LEU A 147 6.21 -9.05 8.27
CA LEU A 147 5.20 -8.51 9.20
C LEU A 147 4.34 -7.38 8.62
N LEU A 148 4.75 -6.78 7.50
CA LEU A 148 4.24 -5.49 7.03
C LEU A 148 2.71 -5.47 6.78
N ALA A 149 2.19 -6.50 6.12
CA ALA A 149 0.76 -6.56 5.81
C ALA A 149 -0.12 -6.57 7.09
N ASP A 150 0.35 -7.25 8.14
CA ASP A 150 -0.33 -7.28 9.43
C ASP A 150 -0.17 -5.93 10.15
N LEU A 151 1.02 -5.30 10.06
CA LEU A 151 1.32 -4.01 10.69
C LEU A 151 0.44 -2.87 10.17
N TYR A 152 0.03 -2.89 8.90
CA TYR A 152 -0.90 -1.88 8.38
C TYR A 152 -2.23 -1.82 9.16
N SER A 153 -2.64 -2.90 9.83
CA SER A 153 -3.84 -2.90 10.69
C SER A 153 -3.70 -2.04 11.95
N TRP A 154 -2.46 -1.77 12.40
CA TRP A 154 -2.17 -0.91 13.53
C TRP A 154 -2.27 0.58 13.16
N GLY A 155 -2.16 0.90 11.88
CA GLY A 155 -2.20 2.26 11.34
C GLY A 155 -3.58 2.70 10.86
N ARG A 156 -3.73 4.02 10.75
CA ARG A 156 -4.79 4.66 9.94
C ARG A 156 -4.22 5.53 8.84
N LEU A 157 -2.93 5.82 8.93
CA LEU A 157 -2.12 6.41 7.89
C LEU A 157 -1.09 5.38 7.47
N ALA A 158 -0.73 5.40 6.19
CA ALA A 158 0.36 4.61 5.67
C ALA A 158 1.25 5.51 4.81
N PHE A 159 2.54 5.19 4.77
CA PHE A 159 3.43 5.67 3.73
C PHE A 159 3.98 4.44 3.00
N VAL A 160 3.94 4.42 1.67
CA VAL A 160 4.46 3.29 0.88
C VAL A 160 5.76 3.72 0.20
N GLY A 161 6.84 3.04 0.58
CA GLY A 161 8.18 3.31 0.10
C GLY A 161 8.44 2.92 -1.35
N GLY A 162 9.64 3.25 -1.80
CA GLY A 162 10.09 3.23 -3.19
C GLY A 162 9.64 4.45 -3.99
N SER A 163 8.75 5.26 -3.43
CA SER A 163 8.07 6.36 -4.09
C SER A 163 8.89 7.66 -4.16
N PHE A 164 10.01 7.76 -3.42
CA PHE A 164 11.08 8.75 -3.66
C PHE A 164 12.32 8.16 -4.33
N ARG A 165 12.41 6.84 -4.47
CA ARG A 165 13.55 6.15 -5.11
C ARG A 165 13.37 5.96 -6.62
N GLY A 166 12.13 5.77 -7.08
CA GLY A 166 11.81 5.66 -8.51
C GLY A 166 10.62 4.76 -8.86
N SER A 167 10.16 3.92 -7.94
CA SER A 167 8.96 3.10 -8.13
C SER A 167 8.32 2.74 -6.80
N VAL A 168 7.04 3.06 -6.62
CA VAL A 168 6.32 2.74 -5.39
C VAL A 168 6.03 1.25 -5.30
N HIS A 169 6.09 0.71 -4.08
CA HIS A 169 5.59 -0.63 -3.75
C HIS A 169 4.05 -0.69 -3.79
N SER A 170 3.46 -1.83 -3.46
CA SER A 170 2.01 -2.00 -3.52
C SER A 170 1.28 -1.14 -2.48
N VAL A 171 0.34 -0.30 -2.92
CA VAL A 171 -0.59 0.43 -2.04
C VAL A 171 -1.82 -0.40 -1.65
N MET A 172 -2.01 -1.59 -2.20
CA MET A 172 -3.23 -2.38 -1.95
C MET A 172 -3.34 -2.86 -0.49
N GLU A 173 -2.24 -3.28 0.14
CA GLU A 173 -2.25 -3.77 1.53
C GLU A 173 -2.66 -2.69 2.55
N PRO A 174 -2.11 -1.45 2.51
CA PRO A 174 -2.58 -0.38 3.39
C PRO A 174 -4.01 0.05 3.07
N LEU A 175 -4.39 0.17 1.79
CA LEU A 175 -5.77 0.49 1.40
C LEU A 175 -6.75 -0.58 1.89
N GLY A 176 -6.43 -1.87 1.72
CA GLY A 176 -7.27 -2.98 2.21
C GLY A 176 -7.38 -3.01 3.73
N SER A 177 -6.39 -2.44 4.45
CA SER A 177 -6.45 -2.24 5.89
C SER A 177 -7.18 -0.96 6.30
N GLY A 178 -7.65 -0.17 5.34
CA GLY A 178 -8.38 1.07 5.55
C GLY A 178 -7.49 2.23 5.98
N ALA A 179 -6.25 2.29 5.51
CA ALA A 179 -5.33 3.40 5.78
C ALA A 179 -5.34 4.42 4.63
N VAL A 180 -5.38 5.71 4.99
CA VAL A 180 -5.05 6.79 4.04
C VAL A 180 -3.58 6.64 3.68
N THR A 181 -3.28 6.54 2.39
CA THR A 181 -1.96 6.10 1.93
C THR A 181 -1.20 7.25 1.27
N LEU A 182 -0.10 7.68 1.87
CA LEU A 182 0.84 8.63 1.30
C LEU A 182 1.83 7.91 0.39
N VAL A 183 2.14 8.54 -0.74
CA VAL A 183 3.19 8.10 -1.67
C VAL A 183 4.01 9.32 -2.15
N GLY A 184 5.28 9.11 -2.41
CA GLY A 184 6.16 10.06 -3.07
C GLY A 184 5.85 10.28 -4.57
N PRO A 185 6.63 11.13 -5.26
CA PRO A 185 6.35 11.53 -6.64
C PRO A 185 6.46 10.39 -7.65
N TYR A 186 7.21 9.32 -7.36
CA TYR A 186 7.40 8.19 -8.27
C TYR A 186 6.42 7.05 -7.98
N HIS A 187 5.15 7.24 -8.33
CA HIS A 187 4.07 6.26 -8.12
C HIS A 187 3.37 5.80 -9.42
N GLU A 188 3.77 6.31 -10.58
CA GLU A 188 3.16 6.01 -11.89
C GLU A 188 3.20 4.53 -12.29
N ASN A 189 4.11 3.75 -11.68
CA ASN A 189 4.21 2.30 -11.91
C ASN A 189 3.08 1.50 -11.23
N ASN A 190 2.29 2.13 -10.36
CA ASN A 190 1.27 1.47 -9.57
C ASN A 190 -0.13 1.94 -9.98
N ARG A 191 -0.86 1.10 -10.71
CA ARG A 191 -2.21 1.38 -11.21
C ARG A 191 -3.18 1.75 -10.09
N GLU A 192 -3.04 1.12 -8.93
CA GLU A 192 -3.91 1.35 -7.78
C GLU A 192 -3.63 2.70 -7.12
N ALA A 193 -2.35 3.09 -7.04
CA ALA A 193 -1.97 4.41 -6.55
C ALA A 193 -2.58 5.50 -7.43
N LEU A 194 -2.50 5.34 -8.76
CA LEU A 194 -3.12 6.27 -9.71
C LEU A 194 -4.65 6.30 -9.58
N GLU A 195 -5.29 5.14 -9.47
CA GLU A 195 -6.75 5.09 -9.35
C GLU A 195 -7.25 5.74 -8.06
N PHE A 196 -6.67 5.38 -6.91
CA PHE A 196 -7.13 5.87 -5.61
C PHE A 196 -6.69 7.29 -5.31
N LYS A 197 -5.73 7.84 -6.07
CA LYS A 197 -5.36 9.27 -6.04
C LYS A 197 -6.47 10.17 -6.54
N HIS A 198 -7.47 9.66 -7.25
CA HIS A 198 -8.64 10.43 -7.69
C HIS A 198 -9.87 10.26 -6.78
N LYS A 199 -9.73 9.55 -5.66
CA LYS A 199 -10.81 9.32 -4.69
C LYS A 199 -10.64 10.26 -3.49
N GLU A 200 -11.34 11.38 -3.51
CA GLU A 200 -11.32 12.38 -2.44
C GLU A 200 -11.89 11.83 -1.13
N LEU A 201 -11.24 12.17 -0.02
CA LEU A 201 -11.71 11.92 1.35
C LEU A 201 -12.24 13.22 1.98
N ASN A 202 -11.52 14.32 1.78
CA ASN A 202 -11.94 15.68 2.08
C ASN A 202 -11.26 16.66 1.10
N HIS A 203 -11.40 17.97 1.32
CA HIS A 203 -10.84 19.01 0.46
C HIS A 203 -9.30 18.99 0.29
N ASN A 204 -8.58 18.31 1.19
CA ASN A 204 -7.13 18.34 1.28
C ASN A 204 -6.48 16.95 1.18
N LEU A 205 -7.27 15.88 1.13
CA LEU A 205 -6.78 14.49 1.15
C LEU A 205 -7.58 13.60 0.22
N HIS A 206 -6.85 12.74 -0.49
CA HIS A 206 -7.38 11.62 -1.23
C HIS A 206 -7.03 10.29 -0.54
N MET A 207 -7.67 9.19 -0.94
CA MET A 207 -7.39 7.85 -0.41
C MET A 207 -5.92 7.47 -0.61
N VAL A 208 -5.36 7.81 -1.78
CA VAL A 208 -3.91 7.85 -2.00
C VAL A 208 -3.49 9.29 -2.23
N GLN A 209 -2.67 9.83 -1.34
CA GLN A 209 -2.17 11.20 -1.46
C GLN A 209 -0.72 11.16 -1.97
N SER A 210 -0.51 11.77 -3.14
CA SER A 210 0.85 11.99 -3.66
C SER A 210 1.44 13.24 -3.00
N CYS A 211 2.65 13.11 -2.47
CA CYS A 211 3.44 14.19 -1.88
C CYS A 211 4.79 14.27 -2.60
N ARG A 212 5.16 15.45 -3.09
CA ARG A 212 6.39 15.66 -3.88
C ARG A 212 7.61 15.93 -3.03
N ASP A 213 7.41 16.40 -1.81
CA ASP A 213 8.46 16.82 -0.90
C ASP A 213 8.01 16.73 0.56
N GLN A 214 8.90 17.15 1.46
CA GLN A 214 8.67 17.17 2.91
C GLN A 214 7.43 18.01 3.28
N LYS A 215 7.26 19.18 2.65
CA LYS A 215 6.18 20.11 2.99
C LYS A 215 4.81 19.53 2.66
N GLU A 216 4.69 18.89 1.50
CA GLU A 216 3.43 18.23 1.13
C GLU A 216 3.09 17.03 2.01
N ILE A 217 4.10 16.33 2.55
CA ILE A 217 3.88 15.30 3.58
C ILE A 217 3.34 15.96 4.85
N GLU A 218 3.97 17.04 5.34
CA GLU A 218 3.51 17.76 6.54
C GLU A 218 2.07 18.28 6.40
N GLU A 219 1.73 18.85 5.23
CA GLU A 219 0.37 19.32 4.93
C GLU A 219 -0.64 18.18 4.95
N ALA A 220 -0.31 17.02 4.36
CA ALA A 220 -1.17 15.84 4.36
C ALA A 220 -1.37 15.27 5.78
N LEU A 221 -0.31 15.22 6.59
CA LEU A 221 -0.38 14.76 7.97
C LEU A 221 -1.25 15.71 8.82
N ALA A 222 -1.04 17.03 8.69
CA ALA A 222 -1.84 18.02 9.38
C ALA A 222 -3.32 17.95 8.99
N ALA A 223 -3.63 17.74 7.71
CA ALA A 223 -5.00 17.53 7.24
C ALA A 223 -5.63 16.27 7.84
N ALA A 224 -4.86 15.18 7.97
CA ALA A 224 -5.33 13.94 8.57
C ALA A 224 -5.55 14.06 10.09
N GLU A 225 -4.79 14.92 10.77
CA GLU A 225 -4.92 15.16 12.20
C GLU A 225 -6.13 15.99 12.56
N ASN A 226 -6.40 17.06 11.80
CA ASN A 226 -7.44 18.04 12.10
C ASN A 226 -8.87 17.51 11.93
N ASP A 227 -9.07 16.35 11.28
CA ASP A 227 -10.41 15.88 10.90
C ASP A 227 -11.13 15.03 11.96
N GLY A 228 -10.76 15.14 13.24
CA GLY A 228 -11.46 14.47 14.35
C GLY A 228 -11.69 12.96 14.14
N ASP A 229 -12.97 12.55 14.14
CA ASP A 229 -13.45 11.18 13.91
C ASP A 229 -13.44 10.73 12.43
N GLY A 230 -13.13 11.65 11.50
CA GLY A 230 -13.12 11.40 10.05
C GLY A 230 -12.27 10.21 9.65
N ILE A 231 -11.18 9.93 10.38
CA ILE A 231 -10.26 8.84 10.05
C ILE A 231 -10.88 7.44 10.18
N SER A 232 -11.83 7.25 11.11
CA SER A 232 -12.57 5.99 11.25
C SER A 232 -13.56 5.82 10.10
N THR A 233 -14.24 6.89 9.72
CA THR A 233 -15.14 6.93 8.57
C THR A 233 -14.37 6.69 7.27
N TRP A 234 -13.23 7.33 7.08
CA TRP A 234 -12.36 7.13 5.92
C TRP A 234 -11.86 5.70 5.84
N SER A 235 -11.50 5.09 6.97
CA SER A 235 -11.07 3.70 6.99
C SER A 235 -12.13 2.78 6.42
N GLN A 236 -13.39 2.94 6.84
CA GLN A 236 -14.52 2.18 6.29
C GLN A 236 -14.76 2.48 4.80
N LEU A 237 -14.67 3.74 4.39
CA LEU A 237 -14.84 4.14 2.98
C LEU A 237 -13.76 3.54 2.08
N ILE A 238 -12.50 3.56 2.51
CA ILE A 238 -11.37 3.00 1.77
C ILE A 238 -11.55 1.49 1.63
N ILE A 239 -11.84 0.79 2.74
CA ILE A 239 -12.12 -0.66 2.75
C ILE A 239 -13.26 -0.97 1.77
N ALA A 240 -14.36 -0.22 1.80
CA ALA A 240 -15.48 -0.41 0.89
C ALA A 240 -15.08 -0.20 -0.59
N GLN A 241 -14.21 0.75 -0.91
CA GLN A 241 -13.71 0.93 -2.27
C GLN A 241 -12.82 -0.23 -2.72
N VAL A 242 -11.99 -0.77 -1.84
CA VAL A 242 -11.17 -1.96 -2.12
C VAL A 242 -12.07 -3.18 -2.35
N HIS A 243 -13.09 -3.40 -1.51
CA HIS A 243 -14.03 -4.51 -1.69
C HIS A 243 -14.80 -4.44 -3.02
N LYS A 244 -15.17 -3.24 -3.49
CA LYS A 244 -15.81 -3.07 -4.82
C LYS A 244 -14.94 -3.54 -5.98
N LYS A 245 -13.63 -3.71 -5.78
CA LYS A 245 -12.67 -4.19 -6.78
C LYS A 245 -12.39 -5.69 -6.71
N SER A 246 -12.89 -6.36 -5.66
CA SER A 246 -12.78 -7.81 -5.50
C SER A 246 -13.83 -8.57 -6.33
N GLY A 247 -13.68 -9.89 -6.42
CA GLY A 247 -14.55 -10.79 -7.16
C GLY A 247 -13.95 -11.30 -8.47
N ALA A 248 -12.78 -10.82 -8.87
CA ALA A 248 -12.11 -11.22 -10.11
C ALA A 248 -11.74 -12.71 -10.11
N SER A 249 -11.24 -13.21 -8.98
CA SER A 249 -10.94 -14.64 -8.83
C SER A 249 -12.18 -15.51 -9.00
N HIS A 250 -13.31 -15.10 -8.41
CA HIS A 250 -14.57 -15.84 -8.54
C HIS A 250 -15.11 -15.79 -9.98
N ALA A 251 -15.08 -14.63 -10.63
CA ALA A 251 -15.51 -14.49 -12.02
C ALA A 251 -14.71 -15.40 -12.96
N PHE A 252 -13.39 -15.46 -12.78
CA PHE A 252 -12.51 -16.33 -13.57
C PHE A 252 -12.83 -17.82 -13.36
N VAL A 253 -12.93 -18.26 -12.10
CA VAL A 253 -13.23 -19.67 -11.77
C VAL A 253 -14.61 -20.09 -12.28
N THR A 254 -15.63 -19.25 -12.10
CA THR A 254 -17.00 -19.53 -12.57
C THR A 254 -17.05 -19.65 -14.10
N ALA A 255 -16.35 -18.78 -14.83
CA ALA A 255 -16.26 -18.87 -16.28
C ALA A 255 -15.59 -20.18 -16.74
N PHE A 256 -14.51 -20.59 -16.06
CA PHE A 256 -13.81 -21.84 -16.36
C PHE A 256 -14.68 -23.09 -16.07
N ILE A 257 -15.36 -23.14 -14.92
CA ILE A 257 -16.22 -24.27 -14.53
C ILE A 257 -17.42 -24.40 -15.48
N THR A 258 -18.10 -23.30 -15.78
CA THR A 258 -19.26 -23.31 -16.69
C THR A 258 -18.89 -23.89 -18.05
N LYS A 259 -17.68 -23.60 -18.54
CA LYS A 259 -17.18 -24.10 -19.82
C LYS A 259 -16.83 -25.59 -19.79
N THR A 260 -16.22 -26.07 -18.70
CA THR A 260 -15.87 -27.50 -18.56
C THR A 260 -17.09 -28.39 -18.36
N GLN A 261 -18.15 -27.88 -17.74
CA GLN A 261 -19.43 -28.60 -17.60
C GLN A 261 -20.30 -28.59 -18.87
N LEU A 262 -20.05 -27.67 -19.81
CA LEU A 262 -20.76 -27.57 -21.09
C LEU A 262 -20.00 -28.20 -22.27
N ALA A 263 -18.81 -28.75 -22.04
CA ALA A 263 -18.08 -29.48 -23.07
C ALA A 263 -18.70 -30.88 -23.23
N PRO A 264 -19.28 -31.24 -24.39
CA PRO A 264 -19.70 -32.61 -24.64
C PRO A 264 -18.47 -33.53 -24.65
N ASP A 265 -18.60 -34.72 -24.05
CA ASP A 265 -17.62 -35.81 -24.12
C ASP A 265 -17.23 -36.17 -25.56
#